data_AF-A0A926TQS6-F1
#
_entry.id   AF-A0A926TQS6-F1
#
_cell.length_a   1.000
_cell.length_b   1.000
_cell.length_c   1.000
_cell.angle_alpha   90.00
_cell.angle_beta   90.00
_cell.angle_gamma   90.00
#
_symmetry.space_group_name_H-M   'P 1'
#
loop_
_entity.id
_entity.type
_entity.pdbx_description
1 polymer ?
#
loop_
_entity_poly.entity_id
_entity_poly.type
_entity_poly.pdbx_seq_one_letter_code
_entity_poly.pdbx_strand_id
1 'polypeptide(L)'
;MVMTKKIEDFPQEIQQNLVDGAQQIFVTAFNSAVSDGLSEDAATEVAWNSLKPNYEQDADGKWHFKQASDTGIHNKAITTGGN
;
A
#
# COMPACT_ATOMS: atom_id res chain seq x y z
N MET A 1 -12.18 -24.92 4.49
CA MET A 1 -12.75 -23.56 4.33
C MET A 1 -11.56 -22.62 4.24
N VAL A 2 -11.26 -22.06 3.07
CA VAL A 2 -10.18 -21.08 2.94
C VAL A 2 -10.64 -19.79 3.62
N MET A 3 -9.94 -19.38 4.68
CA MET A 3 -10.19 -18.10 5.36
C MET A 3 -9.67 -16.98 4.46
N THR A 4 -10.56 -16.36 3.71
CA THR A 4 -10.25 -15.15 2.95
C THR A 4 -10.42 -13.94 3.86
N LYS A 5 -9.30 -13.37 4.33
CA LYS A 5 -9.32 -12.07 5.01
C LYS A 5 -9.51 -10.95 3.98
N LYS A 6 -10.22 -9.92 4.40
CA LYS A 6 -10.48 -8.70 3.63
C LYS A 6 -9.80 -7.53 4.33
N ILE A 7 -9.60 -6.42 3.60
CA ILE A 7 -9.02 -5.21 4.19
C ILE A 7 -9.86 -4.71 5.40
N GLU A 8 -11.16 -4.96 5.36
CA GLU A 8 -12.13 -4.67 6.42
C GLU A 8 -11.85 -5.41 7.75
N ASP A 9 -11.13 -6.54 7.70
CA ASP A 9 -10.76 -7.35 8.85
C ASP A 9 -9.54 -6.78 9.60
N PHE A 10 -8.80 -5.86 8.96
CA PHE A 10 -7.63 -5.22 9.52
C PHE A 10 -7.99 -3.95 10.29
N PRO A 11 -7.15 -3.50 11.24
CA PRO A 11 -7.34 -2.25 11.95
C PRO A 11 -7.54 -1.08 10.99
N GLN A 12 -8.39 -0.14 11.38
CA GLN A 12 -8.71 1.02 10.55
C GLN A 12 -7.45 1.83 10.19
N GLU A 13 -6.42 1.85 11.02
CA GLU A 13 -5.10 2.42 10.68
C GLU A 13 -4.49 1.78 9.43
N ILE A 14 -4.53 0.47 9.27
CA ILE A 14 -4.02 -0.21 8.07
C ILE A 14 -4.86 0.19 6.85
N GLN A 15 -6.18 0.26 7.01
CA GLN A 15 -7.09 0.69 5.94
C GLN A 15 -6.85 2.15 5.53
N GLN A 16 -6.58 3.03 6.48
CA GLN A 16 -6.35 4.47 6.24
C GLN A 16 -4.92 4.76 5.77
N ASN A 17 -3.95 3.96 6.20
CA ASN A 17 -2.54 4.13 5.85
C ASN A 17 -2.19 3.50 4.50
N LEU A 18 -2.97 2.55 4.00
CA LEU A 18 -2.82 1.95 2.68
C LEU A 18 -3.80 2.58 1.70
N VAL A 19 -3.29 3.07 0.58
CA VAL A 19 -4.12 3.45 -0.58
C VAL A 19 -4.90 2.24 -1.13
N ASP A 20 -6.09 2.44 -1.71
CA ASP A 20 -6.98 1.36 -2.21
C ASP A 20 -6.26 0.29 -3.06
N GLY A 21 -5.31 0.69 -3.89
CA GLY A 21 -4.51 -0.24 -4.70
C GLY A 21 -3.57 -1.12 -3.87
N ALA A 22 -3.01 -0.58 -2.79
CA ALA A 22 -2.12 -1.31 -1.88
C ALA A 22 -2.91 -2.31 -1.03
N GLN A 23 -4.12 -1.93 -0.60
CA GLN A 23 -5.02 -2.79 0.16
C GLN A 23 -5.27 -4.11 -0.57
N GLN A 24 -5.62 -4.05 -1.87
CA GLN A 24 -5.89 -5.27 -2.66
C GLN A 24 -4.68 -6.18 -2.76
N ILE A 25 -3.51 -5.62 -3.06
CA ILE A 25 -2.26 -6.40 -3.16
C ILE A 25 -1.94 -7.06 -1.82
N PHE A 26 -2.13 -6.33 -0.72
CA PHE A 26 -1.92 -6.83 0.63
C PHE A 26 -2.80 -8.03 0.94
N VAL A 27 -4.13 -7.94 0.76
CA VAL A 27 -5.02 -9.09 1.03
C VAL A 27 -4.81 -10.25 0.07
N THR A 28 -4.48 -9.99 -1.20
CA THR A 28 -4.16 -11.08 -2.14
C THR A 28 -2.91 -11.84 -1.73
N ALA A 29 -1.83 -11.13 -1.36
CA ALA A 29 -0.60 -11.75 -0.90
C ALA A 29 -0.80 -12.48 0.43
N PHE A 30 -1.52 -11.87 1.38
CA PHE A 30 -1.85 -12.49 2.67
C PHE A 30 -2.66 -13.78 2.49
N ASN A 31 -3.75 -13.72 1.71
CA ASN A 31 -4.61 -14.88 1.48
C ASN A 31 -3.85 -16.00 0.75
N SER A 32 -2.95 -15.64 -0.17
CA SER A 32 -2.09 -16.62 -0.85
C SER A 32 -1.14 -17.30 0.12
N ALA A 33 -0.48 -16.54 1.00
CA ALA A 33 0.43 -17.08 2.01
C ALA A 33 -0.28 -17.97 3.04
N VAL A 34 -1.43 -17.54 3.58
CA VAL A 34 -2.24 -18.38 4.48
C VAL A 34 -2.73 -19.65 3.77
N SER A 35 -3.12 -19.53 2.50
CA SER A 35 -3.52 -20.70 1.69
C SER A 35 -2.36 -21.67 1.43
N ASP A 36 -1.13 -21.17 1.41
CA ASP A 36 0.10 -21.97 1.30
C ASP A 36 0.47 -22.67 2.62
N GLY A 37 -0.24 -22.33 3.72
CA GLY A 37 -0.03 -22.90 5.06
C GLY A 37 0.88 -22.06 5.94
N LEU A 38 1.19 -20.82 5.57
CA LEU A 38 1.91 -19.90 6.43
C LEU A 38 1.04 -19.45 7.61
N SER A 39 1.68 -19.20 8.75
CA SER A 39 1.04 -18.55 9.89
C SER A 39 0.65 -17.11 9.57
N GLU A 40 -0.35 -16.56 10.25
CA GLU A 40 -0.83 -15.19 10.01
C GLU A 40 0.28 -14.14 10.11
N ASP A 41 1.24 -14.32 11.01
CA ASP A 41 2.39 -13.44 11.18
C ASP A 41 3.29 -13.46 9.92
N ALA A 42 3.70 -14.65 9.47
CA ALA A 42 4.51 -14.82 8.27
C ALA A 42 3.76 -14.38 6.99
N ALA A 43 2.45 -14.64 6.90
CA ALA A 43 1.61 -14.17 5.81
C ALA A 43 1.51 -12.64 5.78
N THR A 44 1.44 -12.00 6.95
CA THR A 44 1.48 -10.54 7.09
C THR A 44 2.82 -10.00 6.59
N GLU A 45 3.93 -10.61 6.98
CA GLU A 45 5.26 -10.22 6.48
C GLU A 45 5.38 -10.36 4.95
N VAL A 46 4.87 -11.46 4.38
CA VAL A 46 4.86 -11.66 2.91
C VAL A 46 4.01 -10.59 2.22
N ALA A 47 2.85 -10.25 2.78
CA ALA A 47 2.00 -9.20 2.26
C ALA A 47 2.69 -7.82 2.28
N TRP A 48 3.34 -7.45 3.39
CA TRP A 48 4.14 -6.22 3.45
C TRP A 48 5.32 -6.23 2.49
N ASN A 49 6.03 -7.35 2.36
CA ASN A 49 7.14 -7.47 1.40
C ASN A 49 6.66 -7.36 -0.05
N SER A 50 5.42 -7.75 -0.36
CA SER A 50 4.83 -7.59 -1.69
C SER A 50 4.53 -6.13 -2.03
N LEU A 51 4.32 -5.28 -1.01
CA LEU A 51 4.10 -3.85 -1.19
C LEU A 51 5.40 -3.08 -1.39
N LYS A 52 6.46 -3.39 -0.63
CA LYS A 52 7.79 -2.72 -0.70
C LYS A 52 8.34 -2.42 -2.11
N PRO A 53 8.21 -3.29 -3.14
CA PRO A 53 8.71 -2.96 -4.47
C PRO A 53 7.92 -1.86 -5.18
N ASN A 54 6.61 -1.77 -4.92
CA ASN A 54 5.69 -0.86 -5.61
C ASN A 54 5.20 0.30 -4.72
N TYR A 55 5.40 0.23 -3.41
CA TYR A 55 4.92 1.18 -2.42
C TYR A 55 6.03 1.50 -1.44
N GLU A 56 6.08 2.74 -0.99
CA GLU A 56 6.97 3.19 0.07
C GLU A 56 6.18 3.77 1.24
N GLN A 57 6.71 3.57 2.45
CA GLN A 57 6.17 4.17 3.65
C GLN A 57 6.79 5.56 3.85
N ASP A 58 5.96 6.58 4.01
CA ASP A 58 6.40 7.95 4.32
C ASP A 58 6.75 8.12 5.80
N ALA A 59 7.23 9.31 6.15
CA ALA A 59 7.58 9.67 7.53
C ALA A 59 6.38 9.69 8.50
N ASP A 60 5.14 9.76 7.99
CA ASP A 60 3.89 9.73 8.74
C ASP A 60 3.42 8.28 8.97
N GLY A 61 4.09 7.31 8.37
CA GLY A 61 3.76 5.89 8.44
C GLY A 61 2.73 5.44 7.39
N LYS A 62 2.40 6.29 6.42
CA LYS A 62 1.46 6.00 5.33
C LYS A 62 2.19 5.40 4.13
N TRP A 63 1.54 4.44 3.50
CA TRP A 63 2.05 3.74 2.33
C TRP A 63 1.49 4.35 1.05
N HIS A 64 2.38 4.89 0.23
CA HIS A 64 2.04 5.50 -1.05
C HIS A 64 2.69 4.69 -2.16
N PHE A 65 2.06 4.68 -3.34
CA PHE A 65 2.69 4.03 -4.50
C PHE A 65 4.01 4.73 -4.77
N LYS A 66 5.07 3.94 -4.90
CA LYS A 66 6.39 4.38 -5.32
C LYS A 66 6.28 4.77 -6.79
N GLN A 67 5.63 5.89 -7.06
CA GLN A 67 5.72 6.53 -8.35
C GLN A 67 7.20 6.74 -8.56
N ALA A 68 7.78 6.07 -9.55
CA ALA A 68 9.12 6.39 -10.01
C ALA A 68 9.14 7.90 -10.22
N SER A 69 9.77 8.61 -9.28
CA SER A 69 9.90 10.05 -9.30
C SER A 69 10.86 10.39 -10.44
N ASP A 70 10.37 10.33 -11.66
CA ASP A 70 10.79 11.17 -12.76
C ASP A 70 9.55 11.58 -13.55
N THR A 71 8.77 12.46 -12.95
CA THR A 71 8.30 13.64 -13.66
C THR A 71 8.13 14.71 -12.60
N GLY A 72 9.19 15.50 -12.43
CA GLY A 72 9.18 16.73 -11.67
C GLY A 72 8.25 17.77 -12.30
N ILE A 73 6.95 17.51 -12.33
CA ILE A 73 5.91 18.43 -12.79
C ILE A 73 4.82 18.50 -11.72
N HIS A 74 5.18 18.87 -10.49
CA HIS A 74 4.22 19.53 -9.61
C HIS A 74 4.66 20.98 -9.43
N ASN A 75 3.99 21.85 -10.20
CA ASN A 75 3.57 23.18 -9.79
C ASN A 75 4.67 24.17 -9.37
N LYS A 76 5.19 24.93 -10.33
CA LYS A 76 5.53 26.34 -10.10
C LYS A 76 5.55 27.16 -11.40
N ALA A 77 4.38 27.64 -11.80
CA ALA A 77 4.27 28.82 -12.67
C ALA A 77 2.87 29.46 -12.55
N ILE A 78 2.51 29.95 -11.37
CA ILE A 78 1.59 31.10 -11.28
C ILE A 78 2.43 32.37 -11.51
N THR A 79 2.74 32.68 -12.77
CA THR A 79 3.17 34.05 -13.11
C THR A 79 1.92 34.89 -13.35
N THR A 80 1.36 35.36 -12.25
CA THR A 80 0.47 36.53 -12.29
C THR A 80 1.30 37.71 -12.81
N GLY A 81 0.99 38.15 -14.02
CA GLY A 81 1.72 39.22 -14.69
C GLY A 81 0.82 39.86 -15.73
N GLY A 82 -0.34 40.34 -15.30
CA GLY A 82 -1.12 41.30 -16.05
C GLY A 82 -0.56 42.70 -15.82
N ASN A 83 -0.07 43.35 -16.88
CA ASN A 83 -0.17 44.78 -17.09
C ASN A 83 -0.02 45.10 -18.58
#